data_AF-D2RHM7-F1
#
_entry.id   AF-D2RHM7-F1
#
_cell.length_a   1.000
_cell.length_b   1.000
_cell.length_c   1.000
_cell.angle_alpha   90.00
_cell.angle_beta   90.00
_cell.angle_gamma   90.00
#
_symmetry.space_group_name_H-M   'P 1'
#
loop_
_entity.id
_entity.type
_entity.pdbx_description
1 polymer ?
#
loop_
_entity_poly.entity_id
_entity_poly.type
_entity_poly.pdbx_seq_one_letter_code
_entity_poly.pdbx_strand_id
1 'polypeptide(L)' 'MEEVYFQCDTYGYVFLENPYKFPIKCPQCGSEDVVRI' A
#
# COMPACT_ATOMS: atom_id res chain seq x y z
N MET A 1 0.01 11.43 -12.49
CA MET A 1 0.47 10.39 -11.54
C MET A 1 -0.67 9.40 -11.43
N GLU A 2 -0.42 8.13 -11.69
CA GLU A 2 -1.42 7.08 -11.49
C GLU A 2 -1.33 6.62 -10.04
N GLU A 3 -2.43 6.72 -9.30
CA GLU A 3 -2.56 6.15 -7.96
C GLU A 3 -3.47 4.93 -8.07
N VAL A 4 -3.13 3.87 -7.33
CA VAL A 4 -3.90 2.63 -7.29
C VAL A 4 -4.12 2.25 -5.84
N TYR A 5 -5.13 1.41 -5.60
CA TYR A 5 -5.41 0.94 -4.27
C TYR A 5 -4.43 -0.17 -3.87
N PHE A 6 -3.96 -0.07 -2.64
CA PHE A 6 -3.20 -1.09 -1.95
C PHE A 6 -3.95 -1.48 -0.68
N GLN A 7 -3.94 -2.78 -0.38
CA GLN A 7 -4.38 -3.33 0.90
C GLN A 7 -3.16 -3.83 1.66
N CYS A 8 -3.04 -3.45 2.92
CA CYS A 8 -2.05 -4.03 3.83
C CYS A 8 -2.55 -5.37 4.37
N ASP A 9 -1.81 -6.45 4.14
CA ASP A 9 -2.19 -7.80 4.57
C ASP A 9 -2.00 -8.02 6.07
N THR A 10 -1.28 -7.13 6.75
CA THR A 10 -1.08 -7.22 8.21
C THR A 10 -2.36 -6.89 9.00
N TYR A 11 -3.16 -5.91 8.55
CA TYR A 11 -4.36 -5.45 9.29
C TYR A 11 -5.58 -5.16 8.39
N GLY A 12 -5.47 -5.34 7.07
CA GLY A 12 -6.54 -5.09 6.10
C GLY A 12 -6.76 -3.62 5.73
N TYR A 13 -5.84 -2.72 6.08
CA TYR A 13 -5.98 -1.29 5.78
C TYR A 13 -5.81 -1.00 4.29
N VAL A 14 -6.75 -0.26 3.69
CA VAL A 14 -6.74 0.11 2.27
C VAL A 14 -6.32 1.57 2.11
N PHE A 15 -5.39 1.84 1.19
CA PHE A 15 -4.88 3.18 0.91
C PHE A 15 -4.54 3.36 -0.57
N LEU A 16 -4.50 4.62 -1.03
CA LEU A 16 -4.05 5.00 -2.36
C LEU A 16 -2.57 5.37 -2.32
N GLU A 17 -1.79 4.86 -3.26
CA GLU A 17 -0.38 5.22 -3.42
C GLU A 17 0.08 5.05 -4.87
N ASN A 18 1.19 5.70 -5.22
CA ASN A 18 1.85 5.52 -6.50
C ASN A 18 2.45 4.10 -6.60
N PRO A 19 2.02 3.27 -7.58
CA PRO A 19 2.52 1.89 -7.71
C PRO A 19 4.00 1.81 -8.09
N TYR A 20 4.60 2.90 -8.55
CA TYR A 20 6.02 2.98 -8.89
C TYR A 20 6.91 3.43 -7.72
N LYS A 21 6.32 3.74 -6.55
CA LYS A 21 7.04 4.18 -5.34
C LYS A 21 7.49 2.97 -4.53
N PHE A 22 8.68 2.43 -4.81
CA PHE A 22 9.21 1.25 -4.12
C PHE A 22 10.21 1.63 -3.01
N PRO A 23 10.13 1.06 -1.79
CA PRO A 23 9.10 0.13 -1.33
C PRO A 23 7.77 0.84 -1.01
N ILE A 24 6.65 0.15 -1.26
CA ILE A 24 5.32 0.61 -0.87
C ILE A 24 5.09 0.17 0.57
N LYS A 25 4.82 1.14 1.46
CA LYS A 25 4.61 0.89 2.88
C LYS A 25 3.20 1.28 3.28
N CYS A 26 2.56 0.44 4.08
CA CYS A 26 1.31 0.78 4.73
C CYS A 26 1.51 2.02 5.61
N PRO A 27 0.77 3.12 5.39
CA PRO A 27 0.96 4.36 6.15
C PRO A 27 0.51 4.23 7.61
N GLN A 28 -0.27 3.20 7.96
CA GLN A 28 -0.75 3.00 9.33
C GLN A 28 0.25 2.25 10.22
N CYS A 29 0.95 1.24 9.68
CA CYS A 29 1.83 0.37 10.46
C CYS A 29 3.28 0.29 9.95
N GLY A 30 3.57 0.85 8.78
CA GLY A 30 4.90 0.79 8.16
C GLY A 30 5.25 -0.55 7.50
N SER A 31 4.34 -1.52 7.52
CA SER A 31 4.53 -2.83 6.87
C SER A 31 4.70 -2.68 5.35
N GLU A 32 5.62 -3.44 4.78
CA GLU A 32 5.82 -3.58 3.32
C GLU A 32 4.95 -4.71 2.73
N ASP A 33 4.24 -5.45 3.58
CA ASP A 33 3.32 -6.52 3.21
C ASP A 33 1.98 -5.92 2.76
N VAL A 34 1.98 -5.47 1.51
CA VAL A 34 0.85 -4.81 0.86
C VAL A 34 0.62 -5.39 -0.54
N VAL A 35 -0.64 -5.56 -0.90
CA VAL A 35 -1.08 -6.07 -2.21
C VAL A 35 -1.85 -5.01 -2.97
N ARG A 36 -1.64 -4.93 -4.28
CA ARG A 36 -2.43 -4.05 -5.15
C ARG A 36 -3.80 -4.67 -5.38
N ILE A 37 -4.86 -3.90 -5.18
CA ILE A 37 -6.26 -4.30 -5.42
C ILE A 37 -6.95 -3.39 -6.43
#